data_AF-A0A211ZGD0-F1
#
_entry.id   AF-A0A211ZGD0-F1
#
_cell.length_a   1.000
_cell.length_b   1.000
_cell.length_c   1.000
_cell.angle_alpha   90.00
_cell.angle_beta   90.00
_cell.angle_gamma   90.00
#
_symmetry.space_group_name_H-M   'P 1'
#
loop_
_entity.id
_entity.type
_entity.pdbx_description
1 polymer ?
#
loop_
_entity_poly.entity_id
_entity_poly.type
_entity_poly.pdbx_seq_one_letter_code
_entity_poly.pdbx_strand_id
1 'polypeptide(L)'
;MPRWTIGVEIELLAPPGRSRRDLAERVAALHGGRAERIFHPQAEPSLVPGVPVFETLTLGFAVADAAGAPVARFVDDLTLRNDLAAKAPPQPGWYRIAADDARFARLLARHCDPEAALETVLDGALPVFGGAVELKEGGIRRLSDAEGATIALAAPLPGERERPCEIITPPIAADHARALEALLAPARDLGFGLPDEGAVHLHFDGRALQDAATLQTLLRILAEHGPELRRICRTNPRCRRLGPHGRELLEAAFADDFAALPWPEAAARLIEAGAMKYCDFNVLNLLTGRPEKTTFEVRILPPTLDAAAIVAQAGLFEGLIRGAVERRTAQA
;
A
#
# COMPACT_ATOMS: atom_id res chain seq x y z
N MET A 1 2.88 29.14 -1.78
CA MET A 1 3.67 28.21 -0.93
C MET A 1 3.80 26.90 -1.69
N PRO A 2 4.98 26.25 -1.73
CA PRO A 2 5.04 24.93 -2.34
C PRO A 2 4.09 24.04 -1.53
N ARG A 3 3.11 23.44 -2.22
CA ARG A 3 2.27 22.37 -1.67
C ARG A 3 3.08 21.10 -1.92
N TRP A 4 3.39 20.33 -0.89
CA TRP A 4 4.20 19.13 -1.08
C TRP A 4 3.56 18.16 -2.07
N THR A 5 4.38 17.49 -2.85
CA THR A 5 3.93 16.34 -3.63
C THR A 5 3.63 15.20 -2.66
N ILE A 6 2.39 14.71 -2.67
CA ILE A 6 1.94 13.60 -1.82
C ILE A 6 1.27 12.50 -2.64
N GLY A 7 1.56 11.24 -2.34
CA GLY A 7 0.70 10.11 -2.66
C GLY A 7 -0.29 9.87 -1.53
N VAL A 8 -1.49 9.37 -1.84
CA VAL A 8 -2.51 9.04 -0.85
C VAL A 8 -3.01 7.61 -1.09
N GLU A 9 -3.09 6.83 -0.01
CA GLU A 9 -3.78 5.53 0.02
C GLU A 9 -5.05 5.69 0.88
N ILE A 10 -6.20 5.28 0.37
CA ILE A 10 -7.51 5.43 1.04
C ILE A 10 -8.22 4.09 1.05
N GLU A 11 -8.40 3.53 2.24
CA GLU A 11 -9.07 2.24 2.43
C GLU A 11 -10.59 2.42 2.54
N LEU A 12 -11.31 1.78 1.62
CA LEU A 12 -12.77 1.80 1.50
C LEU A 12 -13.33 0.37 1.41
N LEU A 13 -14.65 0.27 1.52
CA LEU A 13 -15.37 -0.98 1.35
C LEU A 13 -16.54 -0.82 0.39
N ALA A 14 -16.57 -1.61 -0.68
CA ALA A 14 -17.72 -1.65 -1.57
C ALA A 14 -18.96 -2.21 -0.84
N PRO A 15 -20.17 -1.71 -1.11
CA PRO A 15 -21.38 -2.30 -0.57
C PRO A 15 -21.61 -3.70 -1.18
N PRO A 16 -22.40 -4.58 -0.52
CA PRO A 16 -22.76 -5.88 -1.08
C PRO A 16 -23.33 -5.76 -2.51
N GLY A 17 -22.89 -6.64 -3.40
CA GLY A 17 -23.28 -6.62 -4.82
C GLY A 17 -22.47 -5.66 -5.70
N ARG A 18 -21.54 -4.90 -5.12
CA ARG A 18 -20.50 -4.14 -5.85
C ARG A 18 -19.11 -4.62 -5.44
N SER A 19 -18.11 -4.16 -6.16
CA SER A 19 -16.70 -4.48 -5.98
C SER A 19 -15.83 -3.25 -6.23
N ARG A 20 -14.54 -3.36 -5.93
CA ARG A 20 -13.54 -2.34 -6.32
C ARG A 20 -13.47 -2.10 -7.84
N ARG A 21 -13.90 -3.06 -8.66
CA ARG A 21 -14.00 -2.90 -10.12
C ARG A 21 -15.01 -1.82 -10.50
N ASP A 22 -16.18 -1.80 -9.85
CA ASP A 22 -17.24 -0.84 -10.14
C ASP A 22 -16.77 0.61 -9.94
N LEU A 23 -15.98 0.84 -8.88
CA LEU A 23 -15.38 2.15 -8.63
C LEU A 23 -14.32 2.50 -9.67
N ALA A 24 -13.43 1.56 -10.01
CA ALA A 24 -12.42 1.78 -11.04
C ALA A 24 -13.05 2.14 -12.40
N GLU A 25 -14.08 1.41 -12.82
CA GLU A 25 -14.79 1.67 -14.07
C GLU A 25 -15.53 3.01 -14.05
N ARG A 26 -16.16 3.37 -12.93
CA ARG A 26 -16.81 4.68 -12.76
C ARG A 26 -15.81 5.83 -12.85
N VAL A 27 -14.66 5.71 -12.19
CA VAL A 27 -13.60 6.73 -12.23
C VAL A 27 -13.00 6.83 -13.63
N ALA A 28 -12.75 5.70 -14.30
CA ALA A 28 -12.28 5.68 -15.68
C ALA A 28 -13.24 6.41 -16.62
N ALA A 29 -14.55 6.14 -16.52
CA ALA A 29 -15.56 6.81 -17.34
C ALA A 29 -15.59 8.32 -17.13
N LEU A 30 -15.47 8.79 -15.87
CA LEU A 30 -15.43 10.22 -15.55
C LEU A 30 -14.20 10.93 -16.11
N HIS A 31 -13.08 10.21 -16.30
CA HIS A 31 -11.84 10.74 -16.87
C HIS A 31 -11.71 10.47 -18.38
N GLY A 32 -12.77 9.94 -19.02
CA GLY A 32 -12.76 9.56 -20.44
C GLY A 32 -11.73 8.48 -20.78
N GLY A 33 -11.30 7.72 -19.79
CA GLY A 33 -10.20 6.77 -19.89
C GLY A 33 -10.66 5.32 -19.73
N ARG A 34 -9.78 4.47 -19.19
CA ARG A 34 -10.02 3.03 -19.06
C ARG A 34 -9.49 2.47 -17.75
N ALA A 35 -10.17 1.44 -17.25
CA ALA A 35 -9.70 0.59 -16.17
C ALA A 35 -9.12 -0.70 -16.77
N GLU A 36 -7.89 -1.03 -16.39
CA GLU A 36 -7.24 -2.28 -16.74
C GLU A 36 -7.06 -3.12 -15.49
N ARG A 37 -7.37 -4.42 -15.54
CA ARG A 37 -7.06 -5.30 -14.42
C ARG A 37 -5.56 -5.50 -14.31
N ILE A 38 -5.08 -5.55 -13.09
CA ILE A 38 -3.67 -5.74 -12.75
C ILE A 38 -3.53 -6.78 -11.64
N PHE A 39 -2.36 -7.40 -11.56
CA PHE A 39 -1.93 -8.10 -10.35
C PHE A 39 -1.40 -7.09 -9.33
N HIS A 40 -1.97 -7.11 -8.13
CA HIS A 40 -1.49 -6.34 -7.00
C HIS A 40 -0.75 -7.26 -6.01
N PRO A 41 0.56 -7.06 -5.78
CA PRO A 41 1.33 -7.89 -4.87
C PRO A 41 1.07 -7.52 -3.41
N GLN A 42 0.82 -8.55 -2.59
CA GLN A 42 0.58 -8.47 -1.17
C GLN A 42 1.27 -9.64 -0.46
N ALA A 43 1.51 -9.49 0.84
CA ALA A 43 2.10 -10.54 1.66
C ALA A 43 1.14 -10.94 2.79
N GLU A 44 0.91 -12.23 2.95
CA GLU A 44 0.14 -12.81 4.04
C GLU A 44 1.06 -13.58 4.99
N PRO A 45 0.85 -13.51 6.32
CA PRO A 45 1.51 -14.40 7.24
C PRO A 45 1.20 -15.86 6.87
N SER A 46 2.23 -16.69 6.78
CA SER A 46 2.08 -18.11 6.51
C SER A 46 1.96 -18.89 7.82
N LEU A 47 1.08 -19.90 7.82
CA LEU A 47 0.95 -20.87 8.91
C LEU A 47 1.86 -22.09 8.71
N VAL A 48 2.58 -22.16 7.58
CA VAL A 48 3.46 -23.27 7.24
C VAL A 48 4.81 -23.10 7.96
N PRO A 49 5.28 -24.10 8.72
CA PRO A 49 6.58 -24.04 9.39
C PRO A 49 7.73 -23.72 8.41
N GLY A 50 8.56 -22.73 8.77
CA GLY A 50 9.72 -22.33 7.97
C GLY A 50 9.41 -21.38 6.81
N VAL A 51 8.13 -21.13 6.49
CA VAL A 51 7.72 -20.13 5.50
C VAL A 51 7.03 -18.99 6.25
N PRO A 52 7.68 -17.84 6.44
CA PRO A 52 7.11 -16.77 7.26
C PRO A 52 5.94 -16.05 6.59
N VAL A 53 5.95 -15.94 5.26
CA VAL A 53 4.93 -15.26 4.46
C VAL A 53 4.65 -15.99 3.16
N PHE A 54 3.42 -15.89 2.68
CA PHE A 54 3.07 -16.18 1.28
C PHE A 54 2.93 -14.88 0.52
N GLU A 55 3.57 -14.83 -0.63
CA GLU A 55 3.47 -13.75 -1.59
C GLU A 55 2.22 -14.01 -2.43
N THR A 56 1.30 -13.06 -2.42
CA THR A 56 -0.01 -13.18 -3.05
C THR A 56 -0.18 -12.08 -4.09
N LEU A 57 -0.61 -12.45 -5.29
CA LEU A 57 -1.11 -11.56 -6.31
C LEU A 57 -2.64 -11.55 -6.24
N THR A 58 -3.22 -10.45 -5.81
CA THR A 58 -4.67 -10.22 -5.87
C THR A 58 -5.03 -9.42 -7.12
N LEU A 59 -6.30 -9.45 -7.51
CA LEU A 59 -6.78 -8.64 -8.62
C LEU A 59 -7.08 -7.21 -8.15
N GLY A 60 -6.47 -6.25 -8.82
CA GLY A 60 -6.77 -4.82 -8.72
C GLY A 60 -7.02 -4.21 -10.08
N PHE A 61 -7.23 -2.89 -10.11
CA PHE A 61 -7.50 -2.16 -11.35
C PHE A 61 -6.67 -0.89 -11.40
N ALA A 62 -5.93 -0.69 -12.50
CA ALA A 62 -5.24 0.56 -12.80
C ALA A 62 -6.14 1.40 -13.72
N VAL A 63 -6.37 2.65 -13.34
CA VAL A 63 -7.14 3.59 -14.15
C VAL A 63 -6.20 4.63 -14.75
N ALA A 64 -6.34 4.83 -16.06
CA ALA A 64 -5.71 5.91 -16.81
C ALA A 64 -6.79 6.80 -17.44
N ASP A 65 -6.47 8.08 -17.68
CA ASP A 65 -7.36 9.03 -18.35
C ASP A 65 -7.36 8.85 -19.88
N ALA A 66 -8.08 9.73 -20.60
CA ALA A 66 -8.14 9.71 -22.06
C ALA A 66 -6.77 9.85 -22.75
N ALA A 67 -5.79 10.49 -22.10
CA ALA A 67 -4.43 10.66 -22.61
C ALA A 67 -3.50 9.49 -22.22
N GLY A 68 -4.00 8.51 -21.45
CA GLY A 68 -3.22 7.40 -20.91
C GLY A 68 -2.42 7.77 -19.66
N ALA A 69 -2.63 8.94 -19.07
CA ALA A 69 -1.98 9.33 -17.83
C ALA A 69 -2.62 8.60 -16.63
N PRO A 70 -1.84 8.14 -15.64
CA PRO A 70 -2.37 7.40 -14.50
C PRO A 70 -3.27 8.31 -13.63
N VAL A 71 -4.44 7.79 -13.28
CA VAL A 71 -5.42 8.47 -12.41
C VAL A 71 -5.37 7.92 -10.99
N ALA A 72 -5.50 6.59 -10.84
CA ALA A 72 -5.42 5.88 -9.57
C ALA A 72 -5.31 4.37 -9.80
N ARG A 73 -4.99 3.62 -8.74
CA ARG A 73 -5.19 2.17 -8.67
C ARG A 73 -6.22 1.84 -7.59
N PHE A 74 -7.00 0.79 -7.82
CA PHE A 74 -8.05 0.29 -6.92
C PHE A 74 -7.72 -1.16 -6.61
N VAL A 75 -7.17 -1.41 -5.43
CA VAL A 75 -6.58 -2.71 -5.09
C VAL A 75 -7.21 -3.30 -3.85
N ASP A 76 -6.95 -4.57 -3.61
CA ASP A 76 -7.37 -5.24 -2.38
C ASP A 76 -6.49 -4.78 -1.20
N ASP A 77 -7.03 -4.76 0.01
CA ASP A 77 -6.23 -4.71 1.24
C ASP A 77 -6.60 -5.88 2.16
N LEU A 78 -5.66 -6.82 2.32
CA LEU A 78 -5.80 -8.03 3.13
C LEU A 78 -5.98 -7.74 4.63
N THR A 79 -5.72 -6.51 5.08
CA THR A 79 -5.96 -6.14 6.48
C THR A 79 -7.44 -5.89 6.79
N LEU A 80 -8.26 -5.55 5.80
CA LEU A 80 -9.70 -5.33 5.94
C LEU A 80 -10.44 -6.67 5.99
N ARG A 81 -11.10 -6.97 7.11
CA ARG A 81 -11.67 -8.30 7.40
C ARG A 81 -13.01 -8.27 8.14
N ASN A 82 -13.19 -7.37 9.09
CA ASN A 82 -14.32 -7.43 10.02
C ASN A 82 -15.68 -7.23 9.35
N ASP A 83 -15.72 -6.42 8.28
CA ASP A 83 -16.94 -6.12 7.53
C ASP A 83 -17.23 -7.11 6.38
N LEU A 84 -16.43 -8.18 6.28
CA LEU A 84 -16.55 -9.20 5.23
C LEU A 84 -17.22 -10.46 5.77
N ALA A 85 -18.11 -11.03 4.96
CA ALA A 85 -18.67 -12.35 5.22
C ALA A 85 -17.64 -13.43 4.85
N ALA A 86 -16.77 -13.82 5.81
CA ALA A 86 -15.66 -14.75 5.59
C ALA A 86 -16.02 -16.11 4.97
N LYS A 87 -17.29 -16.54 5.06
CA LYS A 87 -17.80 -17.80 4.49
C LYS A 87 -18.53 -17.62 3.16
N ALA A 88 -18.62 -16.40 2.63
CA ALA A 88 -19.24 -16.16 1.33
C ALA A 88 -18.48 -16.93 0.24
N PRO A 89 -19.19 -17.55 -0.72
CA PRO A 89 -18.55 -18.21 -1.84
C PRO A 89 -17.76 -17.20 -2.68
N PRO A 90 -16.74 -17.66 -3.43
CA PRO A 90 -16.02 -16.79 -4.36
C PRO A 90 -16.95 -16.29 -5.46
N GLN A 91 -16.78 -15.03 -5.86
CA GLN A 91 -17.44 -14.51 -7.05
C GLN A 91 -16.73 -14.97 -8.34
N PRO A 92 -17.47 -15.28 -9.42
CA PRO A 92 -16.86 -15.63 -10.71
C PRO A 92 -15.88 -14.55 -11.20
N GLY A 93 -14.75 -14.97 -11.74
CA GLY A 93 -13.70 -14.07 -12.25
C GLY A 93 -12.78 -13.49 -11.16
N TRP A 94 -13.05 -13.72 -9.88
CA TRP A 94 -12.18 -13.30 -8.78
C TRP A 94 -11.33 -14.45 -8.26
N TYR A 95 -10.02 -14.27 -8.31
CA TYR A 95 -9.04 -15.24 -7.85
C TYR A 95 -7.81 -14.53 -7.27
N ARG A 96 -6.91 -15.33 -6.70
CA ARG A 96 -5.55 -14.90 -6.32
C ARG A 96 -4.53 -15.94 -6.77
N ILE A 97 -3.28 -15.51 -6.90
CA ILE A 97 -2.14 -16.39 -7.11
C ILE A 97 -1.24 -16.29 -5.88
N ALA A 98 -0.92 -17.41 -5.24
CA ALA A 98 0.02 -17.49 -4.13
C ALA A 98 1.32 -18.17 -4.57
N ALA A 99 2.44 -17.63 -4.12
CA ALA A 99 3.79 -18.19 -4.25
C ALA A 99 4.52 -18.06 -2.90
N ASP A 100 5.48 -18.95 -2.65
CA ASP A 100 6.31 -18.94 -1.45
C ASP A 100 7.59 -18.08 -1.58
N ASP A 101 7.86 -17.57 -2.79
CA ASP A 101 9.00 -16.70 -3.08
C ASP A 101 8.58 -15.43 -3.82
N ALA A 102 9.04 -14.27 -3.35
CA ALA A 102 8.73 -12.98 -3.94
C ALA A 102 9.25 -12.82 -5.37
N ARG A 103 10.32 -13.54 -5.74
CA ARG A 103 10.85 -13.59 -7.11
C ARG A 103 9.88 -14.33 -8.02
N PHE A 104 9.27 -15.42 -7.56
CA PHE A 104 8.25 -16.13 -8.33
C PHE A 104 6.99 -15.29 -8.49
N ALA A 105 6.50 -14.67 -7.43
CA ALA A 105 5.37 -13.73 -7.53
C ALA A 105 5.63 -12.62 -8.56
N ARG A 106 6.85 -12.04 -8.60
CA ARG A 106 7.21 -11.03 -9.61
C ARG A 106 7.28 -11.58 -11.04
N LEU A 107 7.78 -12.81 -11.22
CA LEU A 107 7.80 -13.46 -12.54
C LEU A 107 6.37 -13.78 -13.01
N LEU A 108 5.53 -14.32 -12.14
CA LEU A 108 4.12 -14.60 -12.43
C LEU A 108 3.39 -13.31 -12.82
N ALA A 109 3.54 -12.22 -12.07
CA ALA A 109 2.92 -10.94 -12.39
C ALA A 109 3.37 -10.37 -13.75
N ARG A 110 4.54 -10.76 -14.26
CA ARG A 110 5.08 -10.33 -15.56
C ARG A 110 4.61 -11.20 -16.73
N HIS A 111 4.38 -12.49 -16.48
CA HIS A 111 4.16 -13.49 -17.53
C HIS A 111 2.71 -13.98 -17.62
N CYS A 112 1.95 -13.87 -16.53
CA CYS A 112 0.52 -14.15 -16.52
C CYS A 112 -0.28 -12.92 -16.94
N ASP A 113 -1.41 -13.13 -17.61
CA ASP A 113 -2.37 -12.08 -17.94
C ASP A 113 -3.41 -11.95 -16.82
N PRO A 114 -3.55 -10.80 -16.15
CA PRO A 114 -4.57 -10.60 -15.12
C PRO A 114 -6.01 -10.71 -15.66
N GLU A 115 -6.25 -10.44 -16.95
CA GLU A 115 -7.58 -10.58 -17.56
C GLU A 115 -7.96 -12.03 -17.86
N ALA A 116 -6.98 -12.96 -17.85
CA ALA A 116 -7.23 -14.38 -18.07
C ALA A 116 -8.14 -14.97 -16.97
N ALA A 117 -8.85 -16.03 -17.33
CA ALA A 117 -9.64 -16.79 -16.38
C ALA A 117 -8.73 -17.60 -15.44
N LEU A 118 -9.23 -17.93 -14.25
CA LEU A 118 -8.50 -18.76 -13.27
C LEU A 118 -7.98 -20.07 -13.89
N GLU A 119 -8.74 -20.64 -14.82
CA GLU A 119 -8.43 -21.90 -15.50
C GLU A 119 -7.13 -21.86 -16.29
N THR A 120 -6.75 -20.70 -16.83
CA THR A 120 -5.65 -20.56 -17.79
C THR A 120 -4.63 -19.50 -17.39
N VAL A 121 -4.86 -18.73 -16.31
CA VAL A 121 -3.97 -17.64 -15.90
C VAL A 121 -2.52 -18.08 -15.71
N LEU A 122 -2.30 -19.28 -15.17
CA LEU A 122 -0.96 -19.82 -14.93
C LEU A 122 -0.26 -20.31 -16.20
N ASP A 123 -0.98 -20.49 -17.32
CA ASP A 123 -0.42 -20.98 -18.58
C ASP A 123 0.64 -20.00 -19.12
N GLY A 124 0.46 -18.69 -18.87
CA GLY A 124 1.44 -17.66 -19.25
C GLY A 124 2.83 -17.84 -18.62
N ALA A 125 2.92 -18.58 -17.51
CA ALA A 125 4.17 -18.84 -16.82
C ALA A 125 4.86 -20.15 -17.24
N LEU A 126 4.17 -21.04 -17.98
CA LEU A 126 4.74 -22.30 -18.47
C LEU A 126 6.03 -22.11 -19.31
N PRO A 127 6.15 -21.10 -20.20
CA PRO A 127 7.39 -20.89 -20.95
C PRO A 127 8.60 -20.52 -20.07
N VAL A 128 8.37 -20.04 -18.85
CA VAL A 128 9.43 -19.60 -17.92
C VAL A 128 9.89 -20.75 -17.04
N PHE A 129 8.95 -21.49 -16.49
CA PHE A 129 9.24 -22.50 -15.47
C PHE A 129 9.24 -23.94 -16.00
N GLY A 130 8.69 -24.15 -17.19
CA GLY A 130 8.36 -25.49 -17.68
C GLY A 130 7.24 -26.13 -16.86
N GLY A 131 7.15 -27.46 -16.95
CA GLY A 131 6.22 -28.26 -16.16
C GLY A 131 4.78 -28.22 -16.65
N ALA A 132 3.83 -28.20 -15.71
CA ALA A 132 2.40 -28.34 -15.99
C ALA A 132 1.52 -27.61 -14.98
N VAL A 133 0.31 -27.26 -15.42
CA VAL A 133 -0.77 -26.75 -14.55
C VAL A 133 -1.78 -27.86 -14.30
N GLU A 134 -2.01 -28.17 -13.03
CA GLU A 134 -2.95 -29.22 -12.62
C GLU A 134 -4.15 -28.64 -11.88
N LEU A 135 -5.34 -29.21 -12.12
CA LEU A 135 -6.52 -28.95 -11.29
C LEU A 135 -6.42 -29.74 -9.97
N LYS A 136 -6.64 -29.05 -8.86
CA LYS A 136 -6.77 -29.62 -7.52
C LYS A 136 -8.18 -29.39 -6.99
N GLU A 137 -8.47 -30.01 -5.84
CA GLU A 137 -9.73 -29.84 -5.13
C GLU A 137 -10.04 -28.35 -4.86
N GLY A 138 -11.33 -27.98 -4.86
CA GLY A 138 -11.76 -26.60 -4.61
C GLY A 138 -11.49 -25.64 -5.77
N GLY A 139 -11.20 -26.13 -6.97
CA GLY A 139 -10.98 -25.29 -8.16
C GLY A 139 -9.59 -24.67 -8.22
N ILE A 140 -8.65 -25.14 -7.39
CA ILE A 140 -7.28 -24.62 -7.32
C ILE A 140 -6.48 -25.11 -8.53
N ARG A 141 -5.73 -24.21 -9.16
CA ARG A 141 -4.74 -24.52 -10.21
C ARG A 141 -3.36 -24.49 -9.61
N ARG A 142 -2.63 -25.60 -9.71
CA ARG A 142 -1.24 -25.72 -9.24
C ARG A 142 -0.30 -25.69 -10.42
N LEU A 143 0.60 -24.70 -10.46
CA LEU A 143 1.75 -24.71 -11.35
C LEU A 143 2.92 -25.40 -10.64
N SER A 144 3.44 -26.44 -11.28
CA SER A 144 4.67 -27.13 -10.87
C SER A 144 5.75 -27.00 -11.94
N ASP A 145 7.01 -27.02 -11.53
CA ASP A 145 8.15 -27.09 -12.46
C ASP A 145 8.25 -28.47 -13.12
N ALA A 146 9.25 -28.64 -14.00
CA ALA A 146 9.47 -29.90 -14.71
C ALA A 146 9.82 -31.09 -13.80
N GLU A 147 10.33 -30.83 -12.59
CA GLU A 147 10.67 -31.84 -11.57
C GLU A 147 9.49 -32.11 -10.60
N GLY A 148 8.37 -31.40 -10.77
CA GLY A 148 7.15 -31.54 -9.98
C GLY A 148 7.10 -30.68 -8.72
N ALA A 149 8.11 -29.85 -8.45
CA ALA A 149 8.09 -28.91 -7.33
C ALA A 149 7.05 -27.81 -7.56
N THR A 150 6.32 -27.41 -6.52
CA THR A 150 5.26 -26.39 -6.65
C THR A 150 5.89 -25.00 -6.75
N ILE A 151 5.44 -24.22 -7.73
CA ILE A 151 5.85 -22.82 -7.91
C ILE A 151 4.77 -21.87 -7.41
N ALA A 152 3.52 -22.15 -7.78
CA ALA A 152 2.39 -21.28 -7.47
C ALA A 152 1.05 -22.01 -7.43
N LEU A 153 0.12 -21.41 -6.69
CA LEU A 153 -1.27 -21.84 -6.60
C LEU A 153 -2.17 -20.67 -7.01
N ALA A 154 -2.96 -20.83 -8.06
CA ALA A 154 -4.07 -19.93 -8.34
C ALA A 154 -5.36 -20.53 -7.75
N ALA A 155 -6.10 -19.74 -6.97
CA ALA A 155 -7.28 -20.21 -6.26
C ALA A 155 -8.44 -19.21 -6.37
N PRO A 156 -9.70 -19.68 -6.39
CA PRO A 156 -10.85 -18.80 -6.23
C PRO A 156 -10.73 -17.94 -4.98
N LEU A 157 -11.31 -16.74 -5.00
CA LEU A 157 -11.17 -15.77 -3.92
C LEU A 157 -12.48 -15.64 -3.10
N PRO A 158 -12.69 -16.47 -2.06
CA PRO A 158 -13.90 -16.46 -1.24
C PRO A 158 -13.88 -15.30 -0.23
N GLY A 159 -14.97 -15.16 0.54
CA GLY A 159 -15.00 -14.25 1.69
C GLY A 159 -15.17 -12.79 1.31
N GLU A 160 -15.88 -12.53 0.22
CA GLU A 160 -16.22 -11.18 -0.27
C GLU A 160 -15.01 -10.28 -0.57
N ARG A 161 -13.87 -10.89 -0.87
CA ARG A 161 -12.61 -10.18 -1.07
C ARG A 161 -12.61 -9.28 -2.28
N GLU A 162 -13.59 -9.33 -3.18
CA GLU A 162 -13.81 -8.35 -4.25
C GLU A 162 -14.23 -6.97 -3.74
N ARG A 163 -14.71 -6.86 -2.50
CA ARG A 163 -15.30 -5.64 -1.92
C ARG A 163 -14.31 -4.65 -1.32
N PRO A 164 -13.26 -5.05 -0.56
CA PRO A 164 -12.26 -4.11 -0.05
C PRO A 164 -11.66 -3.28 -1.18
N CYS A 165 -11.34 -2.02 -0.93
CA CYS A 165 -10.81 -1.16 -1.98
C CYS A 165 -9.86 -0.14 -1.38
N GLU A 166 -8.56 -0.35 -1.55
CA GLU A 166 -7.56 0.69 -1.34
C GLU A 166 -7.40 1.48 -2.63
N ILE A 167 -7.74 2.77 -2.58
CA ILE A 167 -7.45 3.72 -3.66
C ILE A 167 -6.01 4.19 -3.47
N ILE A 168 -5.14 3.99 -4.45
CA ILE A 168 -3.76 4.49 -4.45
C ILE A 168 -3.61 5.55 -5.54
N THR A 169 -3.31 6.78 -5.15
CA THR A 169 -3.11 7.87 -6.11
C THR A 169 -1.69 7.85 -6.71
N PRO A 170 -1.49 8.39 -7.93
CA PRO A 170 -0.19 8.91 -8.31
C PRO A 170 0.20 10.08 -7.39
N PRO A 171 1.46 10.55 -7.41
CA PRO A 171 1.86 11.73 -6.65
C PRO A 171 1.09 12.98 -7.10
N ILE A 172 0.44 13.66 -6.16
CA ILE A 172 -0.35 14.87 -6.37
C ILE A 172 0.47 16.08 -5.95
N ALA A 173 0.81 16.93 -6.91
CA ALA A 173 1.64 18.13 -6.66
C ALA A 173 0.82 19.39 -6.36
N ALA A 174 -0.45 19.45 -6.79
CA ALA A 174 -1.31 20.61 -6.64
C ALA A 174 -2.79 20.21 -6.61
N ASP A 175 -3.62 21.15 -6.14
CA ASP A 175 -5.08 21.01 -6.04
C ASP A 175 -5.54 19.71 -5.41
N HIS A 176 -4.85 19.29 -4.34
CA HIS A 176 -5.07 18.03 -3.63
C HIS A 176 -6.54 17.74 -3.35
N ALA A 177 -7.30 18.73 -2.88
CA ALA A 177 -8.72 18.57 -2.59
C ALA A 177 -9.51 18.16 -3.84
N ARG A 178 -9.27 18.81 -4.99
CA ARG A 178 -9.95 18.51 -6.25
C ARG A 178 -9.54 17.13 -6.78
N ALA A 179 -8.25 16.81 -6.72
CA ALA A 179 -7.73 15.52 -7.19
C ALA A 179 -8.31 14.34 -6.37
N LEU A 180 -8.35 14.47 -5.05
CA LEU A 180 -8.94 13.47 -4.17
C LEU A 180 -10.46 13.38 -4.34
N GLU A 181 -11.13 14.52 -4.47
CA GLU A 181 -12.58 14.56 -4.65
C GLU A 181 -13.03 13.90 -5.97
N ALA A 182 -12.23 13.98 -7.03
CA ALA A 182 -12.47 13.26 -8.28
C ALA A 182 -12.48 11.72 -8.11
N LEU A 183 -11.89 11.20 -7.02
CA LEU A 183 -11.88 9.79 -6.67
C LEU A 183 -12.93 9.43 -5.61
N LEU A 184 -13.17 10.33 -4.64
CA LEU A 184 -14.05 10.07 -3.50
C LEU A 184 -15.53 10.37 -3.78
N ALA A 185 -15.84 11.33 -4.66
CA ALA A 185 -17.21 11.56 -5.11
C ALA A 185 -17.86 10.32 -5.74
N PRO A 186 -17.25 9.65 -6.74
CA PRO A 186 -17.83 8.43 -7.29
C PRO A 186 -17.90 7.30 -6.26
N ALA A 187 -16.96 7.21 -5.31
CA ALA A 187 -17.04 6.23 -4.24
C ALA A 187 -18.31 6.44 -3.39
N ARG A 188 -18.61 7.68 -3.01
CA ARG A 188 -19.84 8.02 -2.28
C ARG A 188 -21.10 7.75 -3.11
N ASP A 189 -21.12 8.11 -4.39
CA ASP A 189 -22.25 7.86 -5.30
C ASP A 189 -22.56 6.36 -5.45
N LEU A 190 -21.53 5.51 -5.43
CA LEU A 190 -21.67 4.05 -5.50
C LEU A 190 -21.99 3.41 -4.14
N GLY A 191 -21.99 4.18 -3.05
CA GLY A 191 -22.29 3.71 -1.70
C GLY A 191 -21.13 3.00 -1.00
N PHE A 192 -19.87 3.31 -1.36
CA PHE A 192 -18.72 2.81 -0.62
C PHE A 192 -18.74 3.31 0.82
N GLY A 193 -18.46 2.41 1.75
CA GLY A 193 -18.37 2.67 3.18
C GLY A 193 -16.93 2.78 3.68
N LEU A 194 -16.79 3.23 4.92
CA LEU A 194 -15.54 3.20 5.66
C LEU A 194 -15.43 1.85 6.38
N PRO A 195 -14.40 1.03 6.11
CA PRO A 195 -14.23 -0.23 6.80
C PRO A 195 -13.80 -0.03 8.26
N ASP A 196 -14.14 -0.98 9.10
CA ASP A 196 -13.88 -0.98 10.55
C ASP A 196 -12.39 -0.83 10.87
N GLU A 197 -11.55 -1.46 10.06
CA GLU A 197 -10.08 -1.48 10.18
C GLU A 197 -9.40 -0.42 9.33
N GLY A 198 -10.19 0.37 8.58
CA GLY A 198 -9.72 1.28 7.55
C GLY A 198 -8.80 2.39 8.04
N ALA A 199 -7.93 2.86 7.16
CA ALA A 199 -7.04 3.99 7.34
C ALA A 199 -6.92 4.88 6.09
N VAL A 200 -6.28 6.03 6.26
CA VAL A 200 -5.68 6.80 5.16
C VAL A 200 -4.18 6.86 5.40
N HIS A 201 -3.39 6.54 4.37
CA HIS A 201 -1.94 6.74 4.40
C HIS A 201 -1.55 7.94 3.52
N LEU A 202 -0.63 8.77 4.03
CA LEU A 202 -0.05 9.87 3.27
C LEU A 202 1.41 9.57 2.99
N HIS A 203 1.82 9.64 1.73
CA HIS A 203 3.20 9.47 1.30
C HIS A 203 3.77 10.82 0.84
N PHE A 204 4.54 11.47 1.69
CA PHE A 204 5.21 12.73 1.35
C PHE A 204 6.50 12.45 0.58
N ASP A 205 6.80 13.28 -0.43
CA ASP A 205 8.12 13.28 -1.08
C ASP A 205 9.22 13.47 -0.03
N GLY A 206 10.05 12.44 0.11
CA GLY A 206 11.02 12.32 1.18
C GLY A 206 12.41 12.81 0.85
N ARG A 207 12.67 13.34 -0.35
CA ARG A 207 14.04 13.69 -0.78
C ARG A 207 14.73 14.69 0.15
N ALA A 208 13.99 15.67 0.67
CA ALA A 208 14.52 16.64 1.63
C ALA A 208 14.82 16.03 3.02
N LEU A 209 14.32 14.83 3.30
CA LEU A 209 14.58 14.07 4.53
C LEU A 209 15.77 13.12 4.42
N GLN A 210 16.41 13.02 3.25
CA GLN A 210 17.62 12.23 3.06
C GLN A 210 18.87 12.96 3.58
N ASP A 211 18.78 13.44 4.82
CA ASP A 211 19.82 14.11 5.60
C ASP A 211 19.70 13.65 7.06
N ALA A 212 20.80 13.21 7.66
CA ALA A 212 20.76 12.54 8.96
C ALA A 212 20.26 13.46 10.08
N ALA A 213 20.71 14.71 10.11
CA ALA A 213 20.28 15.70 11.10
C ALA A 213 18.79 16.08 10.95
N THR A 214 18.31 16.24 9.72
CA THR A 214 16.91 16.51 9.41
C THR A 214 16.02 15.34 9.84
N LEU A 215 16.39 14.11 9.49
CA LEU A 215 15.64 12.91 9.87
C LEU A 215 15.64 12.72 11.39
N GLN A 216 16.78 12.92 12.06
CA GLN A 216 16.86 12.86 13.54
C GLN A 216 15.90 13.86 14.17
N THR A 217 15.87 15.10 13.67
CA THR A 217 14.96 16.15 14.17
C THR A 217 13.51 15.73 14.02
N LEU A 218 13.13 15.22 12.84
CA LEU A 218 11.77 14.73 12.60
C LEU A 218 11.43 13.55 13.52
N LEU A 219 12.31 12.55 13.65
CA LEU A 219 12.10 11.39 14.52
C LEU A 219 11.95 11.79 15.99
N ARG A 220 12.68 12.80 16.48
CA ARG A 220 12.51 13.35 17.83
C ARG A 220 11.11 13.94 18.02
N ILE A 221 10.66 14.78 17.10
CA ILE A 221 9.30 15.36 17.11
C ILE A 221 8.24 14.27 17.14
N LEU A 222 8.37 13.25 16.29
CA LEU A 222 7.40 12.16 16.17
C LEU A 222 7.41 11.23 17.39
N ALA A 223 8.58 10.97 17.99
CA ALA A 223 8.69 10.16 19.19
C ALA A 223 8.12 10.89 20.42
N GLU A 224 8.37 12.19 20.54
CA GLU A 224 7.90 13.02 21.65
C GLU A 224 6.39 13.25 21.60
N HIS A 225 5.83 13.53 20.42
CA HIS A 225 4.42 13.93 20.26
C HIS A 225 3.54 12.85 19.64
N GLY A 226 4.04 11.63 19.47
CA GLY A 226 3.29 10.51 18.85
C GLY A 226 1.90 10.29 19.46
N PRO A 227 1.77 10.16 20.79
CA PRO A 227 0.46 10.01 21.46
C PRO A 227 -0.50 11.17 21.17
N GLU A 228 -0.03 12.41 21.23
CA GLU A 228 -0.81 13.60 20.95
C GLU A 228 -1.24 13.66 19.48
N LEU A 229 -0.35 13.33 18.55
CA LEU A 229 -0.64 13.27 17.12
C LEU A 229 -1.73 12.23 16.84
N ARG A 230 -1.67 11.04 17.46
CA ARG A 230 -2.74 10.03 17.34
C ARG A 230 -4.09 10.56 17.85
N ARG A 231 -4.08 11.27 18.97
CA ARG A 231 -5.29 11.90 19.55
C ARG A 231 -5.85 13.00 18.63
N ILE A 232 -4.98 13.85 18.08
CA ILE A 232 -5.36 14.92 17.14
C ILE A 232 -5.94 14.34 15.86
N CYS A 233 -5.30 13.32 15.30
CA CYS A 233 -5.74 12.64 14.08
C CYS A 233 -6.97 11.76 14.30
N ARG A 234 -7.30 11.43 15.56
CA ARG A 234 -8.33 10.46 15.94
C ARG A 234 -8.06 9.10 15.30
N THR A 235 -6.83 8.62 15.44
CA THR A 235 -6.38 7.34 14.88
C THR A 235 -7.36 6.23 15.21
N ASN A 236 -7.75 5.47 14.19
CA ASN A 236 -8.69 4.37 14.35
C ASN A 236 -8.04 3.26 15.21
N PRO A 237 -8.61 2.92 16.38
CA PRO A 237 -8.02 1.92 17.28
C PRO A 237 -8.11 0.49 16.73
N ARG A 238 -8.89 0.26 15.67
CA ARG A 238 -8.99 -1.03 14.98
C ARG A 238 -7.96 -1.20 13.86
N CYS A 239 -7.29 -0.11 13.44
CA CYS A 239 -6.17 -0.23 12.51
C CYS A 239 -5.08 -1.09 13.13
N ARG A 240 -4.70 -2.13 12.40
CA ARG A 240 -3.61 -3.03 12.79
C ARG A 240 -2.30 -2.47 12.24
N ARG A 241 -1.16 -3.00 12.70
CA ARG A 241 0.18 -2.65 12.18
C ARG A 241 0.56 -1.16 12.38
N LEU A 242 0.02 -0.56 13.44
CA LEU A 242 0.39 0.76 13.96
C LEU A 242 1.10 0.62 15.31
N GLY A 243 1.82 1.65 15.71
CA GLY A 243 2.67 1.64 16.91
C GLY A 243 3.83 2.62 16.81
N PRO A 244 4.44 3.00 17.94
CA PRO A 244 5.64 3.82 17.91
C PRO A 244 6.77 3.08 17.17
N HIS A 245 7.79 3.84 16.77
CA HIS A 245 9.04 3.24 16.32
C HIS A 245 9.64 2.32 17.39
N GLY A 246 10.34 1.28 16.95
CA GLY A 246 11.08 0.39 17.84
C GLY A 246 12.14 1.13 18.65
N ARG A 247 12.39 0.66 19.87
CA ARG A 247 13.31 1.30 20.81
C ARG A 247 14.73 1.37 20.24
N GLU A 248 15.20 0.29 19.65
CA GLU A 248 16.52 0.15 19.04
C GLU A 248 16.72 1.15 17.89
N LEU A 249 15.68 1.37 17.08
CA LEU A 249 15.69 2.38 16.03
C LEU A 249 15.83 3.79 16.61
N LEU A 250 15.08 4.11 17.66
CA LEU A 250 15.12 5.43 18.30
C LEU A 250 16.47 5.67 18.99
N GLU A 251 17.01 4.67 19.69
CA GLU A 251 18.35 4.73 20.28
C GLU A 251 19.42 5.00 19.21
N ALA A 252 19.36 4.29 18.07
CA ALA A 252 20.27 4.49 16.95
C ALA A 252 20.12 5.89 16.30
N ALA A 253 18.89 6.34 16.11
CA ALA A 253 18.59 7.65 15.53
C ALA A 253 19.00 8.81 16.45
N PHE A 254 18.95 8.63 17.76
CA PHE A 254 19.20 9.68 18.76
C PHE A 254 20.61 9.70 19.32
N ALA A 255 21.48 8.79 18.87
CA ALA A 255 22.90 8.82 19.17
C ALA A 255 23.53 10.18 18.79
N ASP A 256 24.48 10.63 19.60
CA ASP A 256 25.10 11.97 19.47
C ASP A 256 25.81 12.16 18.12
N ASP A 257 26.34 11.09 17.53
CA ASP A 257 27.04 11.10 16.26
C ASP A 257 26.09 11.04 15.04
N PHE A 258 24.84 10.65 15.23
CA PHE A 258 23.93 10.34 14.12
C PHE A 258 23.73 11.51 13.17
N ALA A 259 23.52 12.72 13.70
CA ALA A 259 23.28 13.91 12.90
C ALA A 259 24.44 14.29 11.97
N ALA A 260 25.66 13.85 12.28
CA ALA A 260 26.87 14.13 11.50
C ALA A 260 27.15 13.08 10.42
N LEU A 261 26.39 11.97 10.39
CA LEU A 261 26.63 10.89 9.44
C LEU A 261 26.29 11.30 8.00
N PRO A 262 27.06 10.82 7.02
CA PRO A 262 26.62 10.76 5.63
C PRO A 262 25.30 9.98 5.52
N TRP A 263 24.39 10.43 4.66
CA TRP A 263 23.07 9.82 4.51
C TRP A 263 23.08 8.29 4.31
N PRO A 264 23.94 7.70 3.45
CA PRO A 264 23.97 6.24 3.27
C PRO A 264 24.29 5.48 4.56
N GLU A 265 25.18 6.02 5.41
CA GLU A 265 25.56 5.41 6.68
C GLU A 265 24.43 5.55 7.72
N ALA A 266 23.79 6.71 7.78
CA ALA A 266 22.62 6.92 8.63
C ALA A 266 21.47 5.97 8.24
N ALA A 267 21.21 5.81 6.95
CA ALA A 267 20.18 4.90 6.44
C ALA A 267 20.48 3.43 6.77
N ALA A 268 21.71 2.98 6.54
CA ALA A 268 22.16 1.63 6.88
C ALA A 268 22.00 1.35 8.38
N ARG A 269 22.42 2.29 9.23
CA ARG A 269 22.30 2.18 10.69
C ARG A 269 20.85 1.98 11.13
N LEU A 270 19.89 2.75 10.58
CA LEU A 270 18.48 2.60 10.94
C LEU A 270 17.88 1.29 10.43
N ILE A 271 18.31 0.79 9.26
CA ILE A 271 17.90 -0.52 8.74
C ILE A 271 18.40 -1.63 9.66
N GLU A 272 19.68 -1.60 10.05
CA GLU A 272 20.28 -2.56 10.98
C GLU A 272 19.63 -2.51 12.36
N ALA A 273 19.19 -1.34 12.81
CA ALA A 273 18.44 -1.13 14.05
C ALA A 273 16.97 -1.58 13.97
N GLY A 274 16.54 -2.22 12.88
CA GLY A 274 15.21 -2.82 12.76
C GLY A 274 14.13 -1.89 12.24
N ALA A 275 14.47 -0.91 11.39
CA ALA A 275 13.46 -0.11 10.69
C ALA A 275 12.43 -0.99 9.99
N MET A 276 11.15 -0.73 10.25
CA MET A 276 10.04 -1.53 9.77
C MET A 276 8.91 -0.65 9.23
N LYS A 277 8.14 -1.19 8.29
CA LYS A 277 6.97 -0.52 7.72
C LYS A 277 5.81 -0.36 8.71
N TYR A 278 5.67 -1.30 9.65
CA TYR A 278 4.49 -1.40 10.51
C TYR A 278 4.64 -0.55 11.79
N CYS A 279 4.60 0.77 11.61
CA CYS A 279 4.58 1.77 12.67
C CYS A 279 3.68 2.95 12.28
N ASP A 280 3.53 3.92 13.17
CA ASP A 280 2.73 5.13 12.99
C ASP A 280 3.27 6.01 11.85
N PHE A 281 4.60 6.03 11.68
CA PHE A 281 5.30 6.87 10.71
C PHE A 281 6.40 6.05 10.02
N ASN A 282 6.13 5.55 8.82
CA ASN A 282 7.08 4.69 8.13
C ASN A 282 8.16 5.49 7.39
N VAL A 283 9.42 5.21 7.73
CA VAL A 283 10.62 5.80 7.10
C VAL A 283 11.37 4.83 6.18
N LEU A 284 11.00 3.55 6.14
CA LEU A 284 11.77 2.51 5.44
C LEU A 284 11.94 2.80 3.94
N ASN A 285 10.94 3.43 3.34
CA ASN A 285 10.96 3.88 1.96
C ASN A 285 12.03 4.98 1.70
N LEU A 286 12.34 5.81 2.69
CA LEU A 286 13.47 6.75 2.65
C LEU A 286 14.81 6.01 2.65
N LEU A 287 14.92 5.00 3.52
CA LEU A 287 16.19 4.33 3.84
C LEU A 287 16.65 3.36 2.76
N THR A 288 15.72 2.71 2.06
CA THR A 288 16.02 1.61 1.11
C THR A 288 16.50 2.08 -0.27
N GLY A 289 16.62 3.39 -0.50
CA GLY A 289 17.30 3.95 -1.68
C GLY A 289 16.60 3.74 -3.02
N ARG A 290 15.31 3.36 -3.03
CA ARG A 290 14.51 3.24 -4.26
C ARG A 290 14.03 4.62 -4.73
N PRO A 291 14.54 5.16 -5.85
CA PRO A 291 14.23 6.53 -6.26
C PRO A 291 12.74 6.79 -6.44
N GLU A 292 12.00 5.80 -6.92
CA GLU A 292 10.56 5.86 -7.19
C GLU A 292 9.69 5.76 -5.94
N LYS A 293 10.29 5.42 -4.78
CA LYS A 293 9.57 5.26 -3.51
C LYS A 293 10.14 6.09 -2.37
N THR A 294 11.01 7.07 -2.64
CA THR A 294 11.62 7.92 -1.60
C THR A 294 10.55 8.77 -0.90
N THR A 295 9.92 8.20 0.12
CA THR A 295 8.72 8.74 0.77
C THR A 295 8.77 8.59 2.27
N PHE A 296 8.28 9.60 2.97
CA PHE A 296 7.89 9.52 4.38
C PHE A 296 6.40 9.24 4.45
N GLU A 297 6.02 8.19 5.17
CA GLU A 297 4.64 7.71 5.19
C GLU A 297 3.99 7.93 6.56
N VAL A 298 2.86 8.63 6.59
CA VAL A 298 2.01 8.80 7.77
C VAL A 298 0.89 7.78 7.73
N ARG A 299 0.74 6.97 8.78
CA ARG A 299 -0.18 5.82 8.81
C ARG A 299 -1.29 5.95 9.86
N ILE A 300 -1.35 7.06 10.59
CA ILE A 300 -2.21 7.21 11.77
C ILE A 300 -3.56 7.89 11.49
N LEU A 301 -3.90 8.14 10.21
CA LEU A 301 -5.14 8.82 9.87
C LEU A 301 -6.31 7.83 9.79
N PRO A 302 -7.47 8.17 10.37
CA PRO A 302 -8.67 7.35 10.26
C PRO A 302 -9.18 7.30 8.82
N PRO A 303 -10.01 6.30 8.47
CA PRO A 303 -10.59 6.22 7.15
C PRO A 303 -11.58 7.38 6.98
N THR A 304 -11.64 7.96 5.79
CA THR A 304 -12.58 9.03 5.47
C THR A 304 -12.87 9.11 3.98
N LEU A 305 -14.08 9.56 3.65
CA LEU A 305 -14.50 9.91 2.29
C LEU A 305 -14.48 11.43 2.05
N ASP A 306 -13.97 12.22 3.00
CA ASP A 306 -13.87 13.67 2.92
C ASP A 306 -12.47 14.11 2.47
N ALA A 307 -12.37 14.59 1.23
CA ALA A 307 -11.14 15.10 0.65
C ALA A 307 -10.55 16.28 1.46
N ALA A 308 -11.40 17.16 2.00
CA ALA A 308 -10.94 18.32 2.76
C ALA A 308 -10.31 17.89 4.09
N ALA A 309 -10.86 16.86 4.74
CA ALA A 309 -10.28 16.27 5.95
C ALA A 309 -8.88 15.69 5.67
N ILE A 310 -8.70 14.97 4.56
CA ILE A 310 -7.38 14.43 4.16
C ILE A 310 -6.38 15.57 3.93
N VAL A 311 -6.78 16.61 3.20
CA VAL A 311 -5.89 17.77 2.93
C VAL A 311 -5.54 18.54 4.21
N ALA A 312 -6.48 18.70 5.13
CA ALA A 312 -6.22 19.36 6.41
C ALA A 312 -5.19 18.58 7.25
N GLN A 313 -5.32 17.24 7.30
CA GLN A 313 -4.34 16.39 7.98
C GLN A 313 -2.99 16.40 7.26
N ALA A 314 -2.97 16.39 5.92
CA ALA A 314 -1.74 16.53 5.15
C ALA A 314 -1.00 17.85 5.48
N GLY A 315 -1.74 18.95 5.65
CA GLY A 315 -1.18 20.25 6.06
C GLY A 315 -0.50 20.22 7.43
N LEU A 316 -1.03 19.45 8.40
CA LEU A 316 -0.40 19.26 9.70
C LEU A 316 0.99 18.62 9.57
N PHE A 317 1.07 17.48 8.88
CA PHE A 317 2.34 16.77 8.70
C PHE A 317 3.30 17.53 7.79
N GLU A 318 2.79 18.25 6.80
CA GLU A 318 3.60 19.17 6.01
C GLU A 318 4.25 20.25 6.90
N GLY A 319 3.53 20.80 7.88
CA GLY A 319 4.11 21.72 8.84
C GLY A 319 5.27 21.10 9.65
N LEU A 320 5.10 19.86 10.12
CA LEU A 320 6.11 19.16 10.93
C LEU A 320 7.39 18.87 10.14
N ILE A 321 7.24 18.30 8.95
CA ILE A 321 8.38 17.93 8.10
C ILE A 321 9.09 19.21 7.65
N ARG A 322 8.36 20.28 7.30
CA ARG A 322 8.99 21.56 6.93
C ARG A 322 9.77 22.16 8.09
N GLY A 323 9.20 22.13 9.30
CA GLY A 323 9.89 22.56 10.50
C GLY A 323 11.18 21.79 10.78
N ALA A 324 11.22 20.48 10.48
CA ALA A 324 12.44 19.68 10.61
C ALA A 324 13.52 20.09 9.58
N VAL A 325 13.13 20.31 8.32
CA VAL A 325 14.03 20.76 7.25
C VAL A 325 14.59 22.16 7.53
N GLU A 326 13.76 23.10 7.94
CA GLU A 326 14.17 24.49 8.19
C GLU A 326 15.09 24.64 9.41
N ARG A 327 14.86 23.87 10.48
CA ARG A 327 15.74 23.86 11.67
C ARG A 327 17.16 23.43 11.33
N ARG A 328 17.33 22.50 10.37
CA ARG A 328 18.65 22.11 9.88
C ARG A 328 19.36 23.26 9.16
N THR A 329 18.64 23.99 8.30
CA THR A 329 19.20 25.13 7.56
C THR A 329 19.67 26.24 8.51
N ALA A 330 18.99 26.45 9.64
CA ALA A 330 19.39 27.43 10.64
C ALA A 330 20.60 27.01 11.51
N GLN A 331 20.95 25.72 11.51
CA GLN A 331 22.09 25.14 12.24
C GLN A 331 23.31 24.85 11.35
N ALA A 332 23.18 25.04 10.03
CA ALA A 332 24.25 24.90 9.03
C ALA A 332 25.05 26.20 8.90
#